data_AF-A0A484GUS7-F1
#
_entry.id   AF-A0A484GUS7-F1
#
_cell.length_a   1.000
_cell.length_b   1.000
_cell.length_c   1.000
_cell.angle_alpha   90.00
_cell.angle_beta   90.00
_cell.angle_gamma   90.00
#
_symmetry.space_group_name_H-M   'P 1'
#
loop_
_entity.id
_entity.type
_entity.pdbx_description
1 polymer ?
#
loop_
_entity_poly.entity_id
_entity_poly.type
_entity_poly.pdbx_seq_one_letter_code
_entity_poly.pdbx_strand_id
1 'polypeptide(L)'
;MWLWEEQGGLMGPFSFLMMLLLLVTRSPFNACLFTGSLYLLLRLFSFEPVPSRRAMQVLKPRDRVSVIAHRGGGHDAPENTLAAIRQAAKNGATGVELDLEFTSDGIPVLMHDSTVDRTTDGTGRLCDLTFEQIRKLNPAANHRLRSDFPDEKIPTLREAVAECLNRNLTIFFDVKGYANMATDALKKIYMEFPQLYNNSIVCSFLPEVIYKVK
;
A
#
# COMPACT_ATOMS: atom_id res chain seq x y z
N MET A 1 23.09 0.86 -2.45
CA MET A 1 23.14 -0.36 -3.28
C MET A 1 22.19 -0.18 -4.46
N TRP A 2 22.52 0.77 -5.34
CA TRP A 2 21.66 1.26 -6.43
C TRP A 2 22.51 1.37 -7.72
N LEU A 3 23.08 0.24 -8.15
CA LEU A 3 23.80 0.11 -9.43
C LEU A 3 23.17 -0.95 -10.34
N TRP A 4 21.98 -1.46 -9.99
CA TRP A 4 21.39 -2.63 -10.67
C TRP A 4 20.23 -2.34 -11.63
N GLU A 5 19.69 -1.12 -11.63
CA GLU A 5 18.54 -0.77 -12.48
C GLU A 5 18.90 -0.33 -13.91
N GLU A 6 20.11 0.17 -14.16
CA GLU A 6 20.49 0.64 -15.51
C GLU A 6 21.02 -0.46 -16.45
N GLN A 7 21.18 -1.72 -16.00
CA GLN A 7 21.77 -2.81 -16.80
C GLN A 7 20.85 -3.99 -17.09
N GLY A 8 19.53 -3.81 -17.06
CA GLY A 8 18.59 -4.88 -17.46
C GLY A 8 18.45 -6.01 -16.45
N GLY A 9 18.73 -5.77 -15.16
CA GLY A 9 18.49 -6.70 -14.07
C GLY A 9 19.14 -8.09 -14.24
N LEU A 10 18.54 -9.11 -13.60
CA LEU A 10 19.00 -10.51 -13.71
C LEU A 10 18.85 -11.09 -15.12
N MET A 11 18.12 -10.44 -16.03
CA MET A 11 17.85 -10.95 -17.38
C MET A 11 19.12 -11.11 -18.22
N GLY A 12 20.08 -10.18 -18.13
CA GLY A 12 21.34 -10.24 -18.89
C GLY A 12 22.22 -11.45 -18.50
N PRO A 13 22.62 -11.57 -17.23
CA PRO A 13 23.39 -12.71 -16.73
C PRO A 13 22.68 -14.05 -16.96
N PHE A 14 21.36 -14.08 -16.81
CA PHE A 14 20.56 -15.29 -16.98
C PHE A 14 20.47 -15.74 -18.45
N SER A 15 20.25 -14.79 -19.36
CA SER A 15 20.24 -15.06 -20.81
C SER A 15 21.61 -15.52 -21.30
N PHE A 16 22.69 -14.94 -20.77
CA PHE A 16 24.06 -15.35 -21.08
C PHE A 16 24.36 -16.77 -20.56
N LEU A 17 24.01 -17.06 -19.30
CA LEU A 17 24.19 -18.40 -18.72
C LEU A 17 23.37 -19.45 -19.48
N MET A 18 22.13 -19.12 -19.87
CA MET A 18 21.28 -20.00 -20.66
C MET A 18 21.85 -20.24 -22.06
N MET A 19 22.33 -19.20 -22.77
CA MET A 19 23.02 -19.40 -24.05
C MET A 19 24.29 -20.23 -23.91
N LEU A 20 25.09 -20.00 -22.86
CA LEU A 20 26.29 -20.80 -22.58
C LEU A 20 25.93 -22.27 -22.36
N LEU A 21 24.89 -22.57 -21.59
CA LEU A 21 24.38 -23.92 -21.36
C LEU A 21 23.87 -24.58 -22.65
N LEU A 22 23.14 -23.85 -23.49
CA LEU A 22 22.69 -24.32 -24.80
C LEU A 22 23.87 -24.63 -25.74
N LEU A 23 24.91 -23.80 -25.72
CA LEU A 23 26.13 -23.99 -26.52
C LEU A 23 27.01 -25.14 -26.03
N VAL A 24 27.13 -25.30 -24.70
CA VAL A 24 27.98 -26.33 -24.07
C VAL A 24 27.32 -27.71 -24.13
N THR A 25 26.00 -27.80 -23.98
CA THR A 25 25.35 -29.11 -23.88
C THR A 25 25.23 -29.84 -25.23
N ARG A 26 25.29 -29.14 -26.39
CA ARG A 26 25.13 -29.67 -27.77
C ARG A 26 23.98 -30.67 -27.98
N SER A 27 23.10 -30.81 -27.00
CA SER A 27 22.10 -31.85 -26.86
C SER A 27 20.75 -31.17 -26.66
N PRO A 28 19.85 -31.27 -27.66
CA PRO A 28 18.50 -30.74 -27.54
C PRO A 28 17.76 -31.26 -26.31
N PHE A 29 18.06 -32.50 -25.90
CA PHE A 29 17.47 -33.13 -24.71
C PHE A 29 17.86 -32.38 -23.41
N ASN A 30 19.14 -32.07 -23.23
CA ASN A 30 19.63 -31.39 -22.03
C ASN A 30 19.12 -29.93 -21.96
N ALA A 31 19.02 -29.27 -23.11
CA ALA A 31 18.41 -27.95 -23.23
C ALA A 31 16.95 -27.96 -22.75
N CYS A 32 16.13 -28.87 -23.29
CA CYS A 32 14.73 -29.00 -22.90
C CYS A 32 14.57 -29.38 -21.41
N LEU A 33 15.40 -30.29 -20.90
CA LEU A 33 15.37 -30.70 -19.50
C LEU A 33 15.70 -29.53 -18.57
N PHE A 34 16.71 -28.72 -18.90
CA PHE A 34 17.07 -27.54 -18.11
C PHE A 34 15.98 -26.47 -18.14
N THR A 35 15.49 -26.09 -19.32
CA THR A 35 14.40 -25.10 -19.44
C THR A 35 13.13 -25.57 -18.74
N GLY A 36 12.79 -26.86 -18.85
CA GLY A 36 11.66 -27.45 -18.14
C GLY A 36 11.86 -27.43 -16.62
N SER A 37 13.04 -27.81 -16.13
CA SER A 37 13.38 -27.80 -14.71
C SER A 37 13.35 -26.38 -14.14
N LEU A 38 13.86 -25.41 -14.90
CA LEU A 38 13.83 -24.00 -14.54
C LEU A 38 12.39 -23.44 -14.55
N TYR A 39 11.58 -23.79 -15.54
CA TYR A 39 10.16 -23.44 -15.55
C TYR A 39 9.44 -24.00 -14.32
N LEU A 40 9.69 -25.28 -13.98
CA LEU A 40 9.14 -25.90 -12.77
C LEU A 40 9.63 -25.20 -11.49
N LEU A 41 10.93 -24.87 -11.41
CA LEU A 41 11.50 -24.10 -10.31
C LEU A 41 10.80 -22.75 -10.15
N LEU A 42 10.68 -22.00 -11.26
CA LEU A 42 9.96 -20.72 -11.26
C LEU A 42 8.50 -20.90 -10.89
N ARG A 43 7.84 -22.01 -11.28
CA ARG A 43 6.45 -22.30 -10.89
C ARG A 43 6.31 -22.65 -9.42
N LEU A 44 7.28 -23.33 -8.83
CA LEU A 44 7.32 -23.64 -7.39
C LEU A 44 7.52 -22.40 -6.53
N PHE A 45 8.27 -21.41 -7.02
CA PHE A 45 8.47 -20.13 -6.33
C PHE A 45 7.53 -19.01 -6.79
N SER A 46 6.80 -19.21 -7.90
CA SER A 46 5.77 -18.28 -8.34
C SER A 46 4.56 -18.46 -7.45
N PHE A 47 4.14 -17.39 -6.80
CA PHE A 47 2.93 -17.44 -6.03
C PHE A 47 1.71 -17.60 -6.94
N GLU A 48 0.74 -18.39 -6.50
CA GLU A 48 -0.55 -18.43 -7.20
C GLU A 48 -1.16 -17.02 -7.27
N PRO A 49 -1.65 -16.62 -8.46
CA PRO A 49 -2.38 -15.37 -8.59
C PRO A 49 -3.66 -15.46 -7.76
N VAL A 50 -4.06 -14.36 -7.14
CA VAL A 50 -5.35 -14.26 -6.46
C VAL A 50 -6.45 -14.66 -7.46
N PRO A 51 -7.38 -15.56 -7.11
CA PRO A 51 -8.44 -15.98 -8.03
C PRO A 51 -9.15 -14.76 -8.62
N SER A 52 -9.32 -14.73 -9.95
CA SER A 52 -9.83 -13.55 -10.66
C SER A 52 -11.16 -13.06 -10.08
N ARG A 53 -12.03 -13.95 -9.61
CA ARG A 53 -13.28 -13.59 -8.95
C ARG A 53 -13.08 -12.71 -7.71
N ARG A 54 -12.08 -12.99 -6.87
CA ARG A 54 -11.76 -12.17 -5.69
C ARG A 54 -11.15 -10.84 -6.11
N ALA A 55 -10.22 -10.85 -7.05
CA ALA A 55 -9.65 -9.61 -7.59
C ALA A 55 -10.74 -8.69 -8.17
N MET A 56 -11.69 -9.25 -8.92
CA MET A 56 -12.80 -8.49 -9.51
C MET A 56 -13.78 -7.94 -8.46
N GLN A 57 -13.99 -8.62 -7.33
CA GLN A 57 -14.83 -8.08 -6.24
C GLN A 57 -14.28 -6.77 -5.68
N VAL A 58 -12.95 -6.65 -5.62
CA VAL A 58 -12.27 -5.46 -5.10
C VAL A 58 -12.11 -4.39 -6.20
N LEU A 59 -11.87 -4.79 -7.45
CA LEU A 59 -11.69 -3.86 -8.59
C LEU A 59 -13.01 -3.34 -9.18
N LYS A 60 -14.11 -4.07 -9.02
CA LYS A 60 -15.47 -3.67 -9.44
C LYS A 60 -16.46 -3.88 -8.29
N PRO A 61 -16.34 -3.08 -7.22
CA PRO A 61 -17.23 -3.22 -6.08
C PRO A 61 -18.68 -2.98 -6.52
N ARG A 62 -19.54 -3.99 -6.31
CA ARG A 62 -20.99 -3.96 -6.58
C ARG A 62 -21.35 -3.71 -8.05
N ASP A 63 -20.56 -4.24 -8.99
CA ASP A 63 -20.75 -4.09 -10.43
C ASP A 63 -20.74 -2.63 -10.93
N ARG A 64 -20.18 -1.71 -10.13
CA ARG A 64 -19.97 -0.30 -10.50
C ARG A 64 -18.53 -0.07 -10.93
N VAL A 65 -18.32 1.03 -11.66
CA VAL A 65 -16.98 1.58 -11.89
C VAL A 65 -16.37 1.96 -10.54
N SER A 66 -15.14 1.53 -10.28
CA SER A 66 -14.44 1.89 -9.06
C SER A 66 -14.07 3.38 -9.10
N VAL A 67 -14.51 4.11 -8.08
CA VAL A 67 -14.17 5.51 -7.83
C VAL A 67 -13.45 5.57 -6.50
N ILE A 68 -12.14 5.80 -6.57
CA ILE A 68 -11.24 5.75 -5.42
C ILE A 68 -10.89 7.19 -5.06
N ALA A 69 -11.28 7.63 -3.86
CA ALA A 69 -10.91 8.94 -3.38
C ALA A 69 -9.47 8.94 -2.87
N HIS A 70 -8.57 9.56 -3.64
CA HIS A 70 -7.14 9.68 -3.33
C HIS A 70 -6.94 10.45 -2.02
N ARG A 71 -6.23 9.85 -1.06
CA ARG A 71 -6.04 10.32 0.32
C ARG A 71 -7.35 10.62 1.05
N GLY A 72 -8.39 9.83 0.75
CA GLY A 72 -9.76 10.05 1.23
C GLY A 72 -10.51 11.21 0.57
N GLY A 73 -9.96 11.86 -0.47
CA GLY A 73 -10.60 12.99 -1.15
C GLY A 73 -10.12 14.36 -0.64
N GLY A 74 -8.81 14.58 -0.69
CA GLY A 74 -8.12 15.75 -0.12
C GLY A 74 -8.56 17.14 -0.63
N HIS A 75 -9.40 17.20 -1.68
CA HIS A 75 -10.01 18.46 -2.13
C HIS A 75 -11.26 18.83 -1.34
N ASP A 76 -12.02 17.85 -0.86
CA ASP A 76 -13.33 18.04 -0.23
C ASP A 76 -13.25 18.07 1.30
N ALA A 77 -12.18 17.51 1.86
CA ALA A 77 -11.85 17.50 3.27
C ALA A 77 -10.34 17.30 3.45
N PRO A 78 -9.74 17.63 4.61
CA PRO A 78 -8.32 17.48 4.86
C PRO A 78 -7.84 16.05 4.58
N GLU A 79 -6.83 15.89 3.73
CA GLU A 79 -6.34 14.58 3.28
C GLU A 79 -5.94 13.65 4.44
N ASN A 80 -6.10 12.33 4.26
CA ASN A 80 -5.71 11.31 5.24
C ASN A 80 -6.36 11.47 6.63
N THR A 81 -7.56 12.05 6.70
CA THR A 81 -8.33 12.20 7.94
C THR A 81 -9.58 11.33 7.95
N LEU A 82 -10.20 11.17 9.13
CA LEU A 82 -11.51 10.51 9.20
C LEU A 82 -12.54 11.34 8.44
N ALA A 83 -12.55 12.67 8.60
CA ALA A 83 -13.43 13.55 7.84
C ALA A 83 -13.37 13.32 6.32
N ALA A 84 -12.17 13.15 5.74
CA ALA A 84 -12.02 12.81 4.34
C ALA A 84 -12.68 11.48 3.98
N ILE A 85 -12.44 10.41 4.75
CA ILE A 85 -13.10 9.12 4.56
C ILE A 85 -14.64 9.27 4.61
N ARG A 86 -15.15 10.05 5.56
CA ARG A 86 -16.60 10.31 5.69
C ARG A 86 -17.13 11.05 4.47
N GLN A 87 -16.41 12.05 3.99
CA GLN A 87 -16.81 12.87 2.85
C GLN A 87 -16.77 12.08 1.55
N ALA A 88 -15.74 11.26 1.33
CA ALA A 88 -15.65 10.34 0.19
C ALA A 88 -16.88 9.42 0.11
N ALA A 89 -17.27 8.79 1.22
CA ALA A 89 -18.48 7.96 1.27
C ALA A 89 -19.75 8.76 0.94
N LYS A 90 -19.90 9.96 1.49
CA LYS A 90 -21.04 10.86 1.20
C LYS A 90 -21.10 11.22 -0.29
N ASN A 91 -19.95 11.44 -0.91
CA ASN A 91 -19.83 11.76 -2.33
C ASN A 91 -20.03 10.54 -3.25
N GLY A 92 -20.24 9.34 -2.68
CA GLY A 92 -20.52 8.12 -3.44
C GLY A 92 -19.28 7.40 -3.95
N ALA A 93 -18.10 7.69 -3.40
CA ALA A 93 -16.89 6.91 -3.69
C ALA A 93 -17.10 5.44 -3.32
N THR A 94 -16.51 4.53 -4.11
CA THR A 94 -16.56 3.09 -3.82
C THR A 94 -15.39 2.66 -2.93
N GLY A 95 -14.33 3.46 -2.90
CA GLY A 95 -13.17 3.23 -2.05
C GLY A 95 -12.38 4.50 -1.76
N VAL A 96 -11.40 4.36 -0.89
CA VAL A 96 -10.45 5.40 -0.52
C VAL A 96 -9.04 4.84 -0.63
N GLU A 97 -8.12 5.69 -1.06
CA GLU A 97 -6.69 5.43 -0.92
C GLU A 97 -6.19 6.22 0.30
N LEU A 98 -5.31 5.60 1.08
CA LEU A 98 -4.80 6.11 2.35
C LEU A 98 -3.30 5.80 2.46
N ASP A 99 -2.52 6.83 2.77
CA ASP A 99 -1.08 6.74 2.92
C ASP A 99 -0.71 6.25 4.33
N LEU A 100 0.04 5.14 4.42
CA LEU A 100 0.50 4.60 5.70
C LEU A 100 1.90 5.12 6.05
N GLU A 101 2.03 5.66 7.26
CA GLU A 101 3.33 6.06 7.82
C GLU A 101 3.43 5.81 9.34
N PHE A 102 4.58 6.10 9.95
CA PHE A 102 4.87 5.72 11.34
C PHE A 102 5.44 6.88 12.17
N THR A 103 4.93 6.99 13.39
CA THR A 103 5.49 7.87 14.42
C THR A 103 6.79 7.29 15.00
N SER A 104 7.52 8.09 15.78
CA SER A 104 8.80 7.67 16.39
C SER A 104 8.66 6.50 17.37
N ASP A 105 7.50 6.37 18.01
CA ASP A 105 7.10 5.26 18.87
C ASP A 105 6.45 4.09 18.11
N GLY A 106 6.51 4.11 16.77
CA GLY A 106 6.12 3.01 15.90
C GLY A 106 4.61 2.82 15.71
N ILE A 107 3.81 3.83 16.03
CA ILE A 107 2.36 3.79 15.84
C ILE A 107 2.02 4.08 14.37
N PRO A 108 1.27 3.20 13.68
CA PRO A 108 0.86 3.43 12.30
C PRO A 108 -0.22 4.52 12.23
N VAL A 109 0.04 5.56 11.46
CA VAL A 109 -0.84 6.72 11.24
C VAL A 109 -1.05 6.98 9.75
N LEU A 110 -2.05 7.79 9.42
CA LEU A 110 -2.25 8.22 8.04
C LEU A 110 -1.55 9.55 7.76
N MET A 111 -0.57 9.55 6.87
CA MET A 111 0.11 10.76 6.40
C MET A 111 0.87 10.50 5.11
N HIS A 112 0.77 11.44 4.16
CA HIS A 112 1.43 11.30 2.87
C HIS A 112 2.93 11.61 2.95
N ASP A 113 3.29 12.69 3.64
CA ASP A 113 4.63 13.26 3.65
C ASP A 113 5.48 12.69 4.80
N SER A 114 6.80 12.75 4.68
CA SER A 114 7.72 12.41 5.77
C SER A 114 7.81 13.50 6.85
N THR A 115 7.20 14.67 6.61
CA THR A 115 7.12 15.79 7.55
C THR A 115 5.68 16.23 7.74
N VAL A 116 5.38 16.87 8.87
CA VAL A 116 4.02 17.29 9.23
C VAL A 116 3.66 18.68 8.66
N ASP A 117 4.65 19.42 8.18
CA ASP A 117 4.59 20.86 7.87
C ASP A 117 3.52 21.23 6.84
N ARG A 118 3.35 20.44 5.78
CA ARG A 118 2.43 20.79 4.69
C ARG A 118 0.97 20.72 5.11
N THR A 119 0.60 19.70 5.89
CA THR A 119 -0.81 19.40 6.17
C THR A 119 -1.26 19.82 7.56
N THR A 120 -0.33 20.19 8.44
CA THR A 120 -0.63 20.50 9.85
C THR A 120 -0.19 21.90 10.25
N ASP A 121 -0.50 22.27 11.49
CA ASP A 121 0.02 23.45 12.19
C ASP A 121 1.36 23.22 12.90
N GLY A 122 1.94 22.01 12.77
CA GLY A 122 3.25 21.65 13.33
C GLY A 122 4.37 21.70 12.30
N THR A 123 5.58 21.44 12.76
CA THR A 123 6.78 21.30 11.91
C THR A 123 7.63 20.12 12.35
N GLY A 124 8.38 19.54 11.40
CA GLY A 124 9.35 18.48 11.67
C GLY A 124 9.03 17.14 11.02
N ARG A 125 9.96 16.20 11.13
CA ARG A 125 9.81 14.86 10.55
C ARG A 125 8.86 14.02 11.38
N LEU A 126 7.96 13.30 10.71
CA LEU A 126 7.00 12.41 11.37
C LEU A 126 7.72 11.33 12.21
N CYS A 127 8.80 10.77 11.68
CA CYS A 127 9.60 9.74 12.34
C CYS A 127 10.33 10.22 13.61
N ASP A 128 10.33 11.53 13.90
CA ASP A 128 10.94 12.11 15.11
C ASP A 128 9.88 12.44 16.18
N LEU A 129 8.58 12.35 15.86
CA LEU A 129 7.47 12.75 16.72
C LEU A 129 6.71 11.53 17.24
N THR A 130 6.37 11.52 18.54
CA THR A 130 5.54 10.46 19.13
C THR A 130 4.09 10.59 18.71
N PHE A 131 3.32 9.51 18.81
CA PHE A 131 1.89 9.58 18.52
C PHE A 131 1.15 10.60 19.38
N GLU A 132 1.53 10.76 20.65
CA GLU A 132 0.93 11.77 21.53
C GLU A 132 1.17 13.20 21.01
N GLN A 133 2.36 13.48 20.47
CA GLN A 133 2.68 14.78 19.87
C GLN A 133 1.89 14.97 18.57
N ILE A 134 1.90 13.95 17.69
CA ILE A 134 1.16 13.96 16.43
C ILE A 134 -0.34 14.16 16.64
N ARG A 135 -0.93 13.54 17.67
CA ARG A 135 -2.36 13.64 17.95
C ARG A 135 -2.79 15.05 18.41
N LYS A 136 -1.85 15.91 18.82
CA LYS A 136 -2.14 17.31 19.18
C LYS A 136 -2.24 18.22 17.96
N LEU A 137 -1.62 17.85 16.85
CA LEU A 137 -1.61 18.64 15.62
C LEU A 137 -2.99 18.70 14.96
N ASN A 138 -3.25 19.80 14.26
CA ASN A 138 -4.46 20.00 13.47
C ASN A 138 -4.18 19.68 11.98
N PRO A 139 -4.63 18.53 11.45
CA PRO A 139 -4.42 18.16 10.04
C PRO A 139 -5.25 18.99 9.05
N ALA A 140 -6.11 19.89 9.53
CA ALA A 140 -6.88 20.80 8.71
C ALA A 140 -6.24 22.19 8.59
N ALA A 141 -5.17 22.49 9.33
CA ALA A 141 -4.66 23.85 9.51
C ALA A 141 -4.41 24.61 8.20
N ASN A 142 -3.85 23.92 7.20
CA ASN A 142 -3.50 24.47 5.90
C ASN A 142 -4.54 24.14 4.80
N HIS A 143 -5.66 23.52 5.16
CA HIS A 143 -6.72 23.17 4.21
C HIS A 143 -7.64 24.37 3.95
N ARG A 144 -8.11 24.52 2.70
CA ARG A 144 -8.98 25.63 2.28
C ARG A 144 -10.32 25.69 3.04
N LEU A 145 -10.81 24.54 3.47
CA LEU A 145 -12.07 24.36 4.22
C LEU A 145 -11.84 24.15 5.73
N ARG A 146 -10.70 24.58 6.28
CA ARG A 146 -10.32 24.32 7.68
C ARG A 146 -11.38 24.68 8.73
N SER A 147 -12.21 25.69 8.46
CA SER A 147 -13.31 26.10 9.35
C SER A 147 -14.33 25.00 9.60
N ASP A 148 -14.48 24.07 8.65
CA ASP A 148 -15.50 23.04 8.68
C ASP A 148 -15.00 21.78 9.43
N PHE A 149 -13.71 21.76 9.80
CA PHE A 149 -13.03 20.62 10.43
C PHE A 149 -12.20 21.06 11.66
N PRO A 150 -12.81 21.73 12.67
CA PRO A 150 -12.06 22.32 13.79
C PRO A 150 -11.45 21.28 14.74
N ASP A 151 -12.07 20.10 14.86
CA ASP A 151 -11.69 19.06 15.82
C ASP A 151 -11.01 17.85 15.17
N GLU A 152 -10.63 17.96 13.90
CA GLU A 152 -10.04 16.85 13.17
C GLU A 152 -8.68 16.47 13.76
N LYS A 153 -8.34 15.19 13.63
CA LYS A 153 -7.11 14.60 14.17
C LYS A 153 -6.48 13.68 13.14
N ILE A 154 -5.15 13.58 13.20
CA ILE A 154 -4.41 12.58 12.42
C ILE A 154 -4.83 11.20 12.94
N PRO A 155 -5.47 10.36 12.11
CA PRO A 155 -5.97 9.07 12.54
C PRO A 155 -4.86 8.03 12.59
N THR A 156 -5.01 7.08 13.51
CA THR A 156 -4.29 5.81 13.42
C THR A 156 -4.82 4.98 12.25
N LEU A 157 -4.00 4.04 11.76
CA LEU A 157 -4.45 3.06 10.75
C LEU A 157 -5.71 2.32 11.20
N ARG A 158 -5.80 1.93 12.48
CA ARG A 158 -6.94 1.21 13.05
C ARG A 158 -8.23 2.02 13.01
N GLU A 159 -8.18 3.29 13.39
CA GLU A 159 -9.33 4.21 13.35
C GLU A 159 -9.84 4.38 11.91
N ALA A 160 -8.93 4.57 10.96
CA ALA A 160 -9.28 4.72 9.55
C ALA A 160 -9.92 3.46 8.97
N VAL A 161 -9.38 2.27 9.30
CA VAL A 161 -9.96 0.98 8.89
C VAL A 161 -11.37 0.82 9.42
N ALA A 162 -11.59 1.08 10.70
CA ALA A 162 -12.93 1.00 11.30
C ALA A 162 -13.92 1.94 10.61
N GLU A 163 -13.52 3.19 10.34
CA GLU A 163 -14.36 4.17 9.65
C GLU A 163 -14.69 3.74 8.20
N CYS A 164 -13.72 3.19 7.47
CA CYS A 164 -13.93 2.69 6.11
C CYS A 164 -14.90 1.51 6.07
N LEU A 165 -14.74 0.53 6.98
CA LEU A 165 -15.61 -0.64 7.06
C LEU A 165 -17.05 -0.24 7.42
N ASN A 166 -17.23 0.68 8.37
CA ASN A 166 -18.55 1.21 8.72
C ASN A 166 -19.28 1.88 7.54
N ARG A 167 -18.53 2.33 6.53
CA ARG A 167 -19.06 2.99 5.32
C ARG A 167 -19.08 2.07 4.11
N ASN A 168 -18.67 0.81 4.27
CA ASN A 168 -18.49 -0.15 3.20
C ASN A 168 -17.63 0.41 2.05
N LEU A 169 -16.53 1.07 2.38
CA LEU A 169 -15.53 1.54 1.42
C LEU A 169 -14.44 0.48 1.24
N THR A 170 -13.99 0.27 0.00
CA THR A 170 -12.76 -0.48 -0.27
C THR A 170 -11.54 0.36 0.07
N ILE A 171 -10.56 -0.22 0.76
CA ILE A 171 -9.36 0.51 1.20
C ILE A 171 -8.17 0.19 0.32
N PHE A 172 -7.48 1.21 -0.18
CA PHE A 172 -6.20 1.08 -0.86
C PHE A 172 -5.12 1.62 0.08
N PHE A 173 -4.38 0.75 0.74
CA PHE A 173 -3.26 1.15 1.59
C PHE A 173 -2.05 1.44 0.70
N ASP A 174 -1.63 2.69 0.60
CA ASP A 174 -0.34 3.05 -0.01
C ASP A 174 0.77 3.01 1.02
N VAL A 175 1.70 2.09 0.86
CA VAL A 175 2.84 1.90 1.76
C VAL A 175 4.10 2.44 1.10
N LYS A 176 4.68 3.49 1.67
CA LYS A 176 5.82 4.20 1.08
C LYS A 176 7.18 3.82 1.63
N GLY A 177 7.21 3.15 2.78
CA GLY A 177 8.44 2.87 3.51
C GLY A 177 8.28 1.81 4.57
N TYR A 178 9.33 1.63 5.36
CA TYR A 178 9.35 0.79 6.57
C TYR A 178 8.74 -0.60 6.37
N ALA A 179 9.15 -1.31 5.32
CA ALA A 179 8.47 -2.53 4.85
C ALA A 179 8.17 -3.57 5.94
N ASN A 180 9.08 -3.75 6.91
CA ASN A 180 8.84 -4.62 8.07
C ASN A 180 7.73 -4.10 8.98
N MET A 181 7.80 -2.83 9.40
CA MET A 181 6.79 -2.22 10.28
C MET A 181 5.42 -2.16 9.60
N ALA A 182 5.39 -1.78 8.31
CA ALA A 182 4.18 -1.79 7.50
C ALA A 182 3.57 -3.18 7.41
N THR A 183 4.38 -4.20 7.12
CA THR A 183 3.90 -5.59 7.07
C THR A 183 3.35 -6.04 8.42
N ASP A 184 4.05 -5.77 9.52
CA ASP A 184 3.63 -6.19 10.85
C ASP A 184 2.35 -5.48 11.30
N ALA A 185 2.24 -4.18 11.02
CA ALA A 185 1.04 -3.39 11.30
C ALA A 185 -0.15 -3.89 10.47
N LEU A 186 0.03 -4.08 9.16
CA LEU A 186 -1.01 -4.60 8.28
C LEU A 186 -1.43 -6.02 8.68
N LYS A 187 -0.50 -6.91 9.02
CA LYS A 187 -0.83 -8.26 9.51
C LYS A 187 -1.71 -8.22 10.75
N LYS A 188 -1.38 -7.38 11.74
CA LYS A 188 -2.21 -7.19 12.95
C LYS A 188 -3.60 -6.66 12.60
N ILE A 189 -3.68 -5.68 11.71
CA ILE A 189 -4.95 -5.10 11.24
C ILE A 189 -5.81 -6.13 10.50
N TYR A 190 -5.24 -6.97 9.64
CA TYR A 190 -5.99 -8.02 8.94
C TYR A 190 -6.44 -9.14 9.88
N MET A 191 -5.68 -9.43 10.95
CA MET A 191 -6.13 -10.35 12.01
C MET A 191 -7.29 -9.76 12.81
N GLU A 192 -7.26 -8.46 13.11
CA GLU A 192 -8.34 -7.77 13.84
C GLU A 192 -9.59 -7.58 12.97
N PHE A 193 -9.41 -7.28 11.68
CA PHE A 193 -10.48 -7.03 10.70
C PHE A 193 -10.38 -7.98 9.49
N PRO A 194 -10.76 -9.28 9.62
CA PRO A 194 -10.66 -10.25 8.52
C PRO A 194 -11.49 -9.90 7.27
N GLN A 195 -12.44 -8.97 7.37
CA GLN A 195 -13.21 -8.47 6.22
C GLN A 195 -12.30 -7.80 5.16
N LEU A 196 -11.14 -7.30 5.56
CA LEU A 196 -10.16 -6.65 4.69
C LEU A 196 -9.64 -7.59 3.59
N TYR A 197 -9.59 -8.91 3.81
CA TYR A 197 -9.22 -9.87 2.75
C TYR A 197 -10.11 -9.79 1.50
N ASN A 198 -11.32 -9.24 1.62
CA ASN A 198 -12.26 -9.07 0.51
C ASN A 198 -12.57 -7.60 0.19
N ASN A 199 -11.96 -6.64 0.90
CA ASN A 199 -12.34 -5.23 0.80
C ASN A 199 -11.15 -4.26 0.95
N SER A 200 -9.93 -4.73 0.70
CA SER A 200 -8.76 -3.85 0.61
C SER A 200 -7.69 -4.34 -0.35
N ILE A 201 -6.83 -3.42 -0.75
CA ILE A 201 -5.64 -3.62 -1.58
C ILE A 201 -4.46 -2.98 -0.84
N VAL A 202 -3.31 -3.65 -0.86
CA VAL A 202 -2.05 -3.07 -0.42
C VAL A 202 -1.24 -2.73 -1.66
N CYS A 203 -0.88 -1.46 -1.79
CA CYS A 203 -0.11 -0.88 -2.87
C CYS A 203 1.23 -0.38 -2.33
N SER A 204 2.28 -0.45 -3.13
CA SER A 204 3.58 0.12 -2.79
C SER A 204 4.46 0.22 -4.03
N PHE A 205 5.29 1.27 -4.10
CA PHE A 205 6.41 1.32 -5.04
C PHE A 205 7.60 0.47 -4.61
N LEU A 206 7.62 -0.03 -3.37
CA LEU A 206 8.67 -0.91 -2.84
C LEU A 206 8.24 -2.37 -3.02
N PRO A 207 8.89 -3.15 -3.91
CA PRO A 207 8.51 -4.54 -4.14
C PRO A 207 8.55 -5.41 -2.88
N GLU A 208 9.48 -5.11 -1.96
CA GLU A 208 9.64 -5.82 -0.69
C GLU A 208 8.35 -5.83 0.16
N VAL A 209 7.58 -4.73 0.17
CA VAL A 209 6.32 -4.66 0.91
C VAL A 209 5.34 -5.71 0.38
N ILE A 210 5.17 -5.76 -0.94
CA ILE A 210 4.22 -6.67 -1.59
C ILE A 210 4.58 -8.13 -1.33
N TYR A 211 5.87 -8.46 -1.32
CA TYR A 211 6.32 -9.82 -1.00
C TYR A 211 6.13 -10.21 0.47
N LYS A 212 6.21 -9.26 1.40
CA LYS A 212 6.15 -9.51 2.85
C LYS A 212 4.74 -9.55 3.43
N VAL A 213 3.82 -8.80 2.82
CA VAL A 213 2.41 -8.69 3.24
C VAL A 213 1.60 -9.96 2.89
N LYS A 214 2.11 -10.76 1.96
CA LYS A 214 1.44 -11.98 1.48
C LYS A 214 1.30 -13.06 2.55
#